data_AF-A0A941KKK0-F1
#
_entry.id   AF-A0A941KKK0-F1
#
_cell.length_a   1.000
_cell.length_b   1.000
_cell.length_c   1.000
_cell.angle_alpha   90.00
_cell.angle_beta   90.00
_cell.angle_gamma   90.00
#
_symmetry.space_group_name_H-M   'P 1'
#
loop_
_entity.id
_entity.type
_entity.pdbx_description
1 polymer ?
#
loop_
_entity_poly.entity_id
_entity_poly.type
_entity_poly.pdbx_seq_one_letter_code
_entity_poly.pdbx_strand_id
1 'polypeptide(L)'
;MQKFIRIALTAALSLTVSGCFVSETALFDVDPDIRPVEPGWYMGYSVDEDGEIEGGDIWIGQVGYVDGILSSQTENMPLQGAAFYEIGPDSWIARNALEDGLYVYLTVFRYPDGRLFGHLPECDGLSSEERAALGLVFAEHGRCQVSSLETLEDAIQAYLGRNSGMIRNGAVLMPISPPEE
;
A
#
# COMPACT_ATOMS: atom_id res chain seq x y z
N MET A 1 4.68 8.13 33.94
CA MET A 1 5.24 8.23 32.58
C MET A 1 4.10 8.04 31.60
N GLN A 2 3.64 9.13 31.00
CA GLN A 2 2.54 9.17 30.05
C GLN A 2 3.10 8.70 28.70
N LYS A 3 2.72 7.49 28.26
CA LYS A 3 3.13 6.97 26.94
C LYS A 3 2.38 7.80 25.89
N PHE A 4 3.11 8.62 25.15
CA PHE A 4 2.59 9.32 23.98
C PHE A 4 2.35 8.27 22.87
N ILE A 5 1.11 7.79 22.76
CA ILE A 5 0.65 6.99 21.63
C ILE A 5 0.52 7.94 20.43
N ARG A 6 1.18 7.62 19.32
CA ARG A 6 1.05 8.36 18.04
C ARG A 6 0.16 7.54 17.10
N ILE A 7 -0.52 8.26 16.22
CA ILE A 7 -1.83 7.94 15.64
C ILE A 7 -1.76 6.84 14.54
N ALA A 8 -2.67 5.87 14.65
CA ALA A 8 -3.44 5.12 13.64
C ALA A 8 -2.88 4.84 12.20
N LEU A 9 -2.57 3.58 11.89
CA LEU A 9 -2.46 2.99 10.54
C LEU A 9 -3.83 2.39 10.17
N THR A 10 -4.35 2.62 8.96
CA THR A 10 -5.52 1.88 8.46
C THR A 10 -5.07 0.88 7.40
N ALA A 11 -5.31 -0.42 7.62
CA ALA A 11 -4.89 -1.48 6.72
C ALA A 11 -6.00 -2.52 6.56
N ALA A 12 -6.81 -2.40 5.51
CA ALA A 12 -7.65 -3.49 5.05
C ALA A 12 -6.78 -4.47 4.26
N LEU A 13 -6.61 -5.70 4.76
CA LEU A 13 -5.98 -6.78 4.02
C LEU A 13 -6.86 -8.03 4.03
N SER A 14 -8.01 -7.96 3.35
CA SER A 14 -8.75 -9.16 2.96
C SER A 14 -7.95 -9.89 1.87
N LEU A 15 -7.17 -10.90 2.25
CA LEU A 15 -6.30 -11.71 1.37
C LEU A 15 -7.08 -12.69 0.48
N THR A 16 -8.08 -12.21 -0.26
CA THR A 16 -8.42 -12.82 -1.55
C THR A 16 -7.56 -12.13 -2.60
N VAL A 17 -6.40 -12.72 -2.91
CA VAL A 17 -5.36 -12.20 -3.82
C VAL A 17 -5.82 -12.26 -5.29
N SER A 18 -6.94 -11.65 -5.60
CA SER A 18 -7.38 -11.33 -6.95
C SER A 18 -7.25 -9.83 -7.13
N GLY A 19 -6.37 -9.40 -8.05
CA GLY A 19 -6.25 -8.00 -8.43
C GLY A 19 -4.85 -7.39 -8.38
N CYS A 20 -3.80 -7.98 -7.81
CA CYS A 20 -2.59 -7.18 -7.54
C CYS A 20 -1.66 -6.97 -8.76
N PHE A 21 -0.85 -5.90 -8.74
CA PHE A 21 0.37 -5.80 -9.56
C PHE A 21 1.51 -6.60 -8.93
N VAL A 22 2.18 -7.43 -9.73
CA VAL A 22 3.27 -8.31 -9.27
C VAL A 22 4.44 -8.37 -10.25
N SER A 23 5.62 -8.72 -9.78
CA SER A 23 6.80 -8.97 -10.62
C SER A 23 7.66 -10.12 -10.09
N GLU A 24 8.44 -10.75 -10.98
CA GLU A 24 9.39 -11.82 -10.60
C GLU A 24 10.67 -11.26 -9.96
N THR A 25 11.06 -10.05 -10.33
CA THR A 25 12.20 -9.33 -9.76
C THR A 25 11.74 -8.04 -9.12
N ALA A 26 12.47 -7.56 -8.10
CA ALA A 26 12.23 -6.25 -7.54
C ALA A 26 12.34 -5.16 -8.61
N LEU A 27 11.32 -4.29 -8.72
CA LEU A 27 11.29 -3.20 -9.71
C LEU A 27 12.06 -1.95 -9.27
N PHE A 28 12.35 -1.80 -7.99
CA PHE A 28 13.20 -0.75 -7.44
C PHE A 28 14.06 -1.30 -6.31
N ASP A 29 15.22 -0.70 -6.05
CA ASP A 29 16.12 -1.09 -4.95
C ASP A 29 15.63 -0.53 -3.60
N VAL A 30 16.20 -1.05 -2.51
CA VAL A 30 15.91 -0.51 -1.18
C VAL A 30 16.65 0.80 -0.98
N ASP A 31 15.92 1.86 -0.67
CA ASP A 31 16.50 3.15 -0.27
C ASP A 31 16.24 3.38 1.24
N PRO A 32 17.30 3.39 2.09
CA PRO A 32 17.16 3.56 3.54
C PRO A 32 16.76 4.96 3.98
N ASP A 33 16.78 5.94 3.08
CA ASP A 33 16.38 7.33 3.34
C ASP A 33 14.88 7.55 3.10
N ILE A 34 14.21 6.66 2.35
CA ILE A 34 12.76 6.72 2.13
C ILE A 34 12.01 6.08 3.30
N ARG A 35 11.43 6.92 4.16
CA ARG A 35 10.70 6.50 5.38
C ARG A 35 9.34 7.19 5.45
N PRO A 36 8.25 6.53 5.02
CA PRO A 36 6.91 7.12 5.10
C PRO A 36 6.46 7.50 6.51
N VAL A 37 6.97 6.79 7.52
CA VAL A 37 6.72 7.02 8.94
C VAL A 37 8.00 7.02 9.76
N GLU A 38 8.00 7.81 10.83
CA GLU A 38 9.08 7.79 11.81
C GLU A 38 9.03 6.54 12.69
N PRO A 39 10.17 6.00 13.17
CA PRO A 39 10.17 4.93 14.16
C PRO A 39 9.38 5.31 15.42
N GLY A 40 8.53 4.40 15.90
CA GLY A 40 7.62 4.72 17.00
C GLY A 40 6.56 3.65 17.25
N TRP A 41 5.64 3.93 18.18
CA TRP A 41 4.49 3.06 18.45
C TRP A 41 3.31 3.48 17.59
N TYR A 42 2.74 2.50 16.89
CA TYR A 42 1.59 2.67 15.99
C TYR A 42 0.50 1.66 16.32
N MET A 43 -0.71 1.97 15.87
CA MET A 43 -1.87 1.09 15.93
C MET A 43 -2.41 0.90 14.53
N GLY A 44 -2.40 -0.31 13.98
CA GLY A 44 -3.06 -0.67 12.72
C GLY A 44 -4.50 -1.09 12.95
N TYR A 45 -5.43 -0.79 12.04
CA TYR A 45 -6.79 -1.29 12.07
C TYR A 45 -7.42 -1.33 10.68
N SER A 46 -8.36 -2.25 10.44
CA SER A 46 -9.24 -2.21 9.27
C SER A 46 -10.48 -1.36 9.57
N VAL A 47 -11.13 -0.84 8.53
CA VAL A 47 -12.47 -0.25 8.64
C VAL A 47 -13.42 -0.99 7.71
N ASP A 48 -14.66 -1.15 8.15
CA ASP A 48 -15.70 -1.86 7.41
C ASP A 48 -16.34 -1.00 6.31
N GLU A 49 -17.43 -1.51 5.75
CA GLU A 49 -18.21 -0.81 4.75
C GLU A 49 -18.79 0.52 5.25
N ASP A 50 -19.11 0.64 6.53
CA ASP A 50 -19.66 1.86 7.13
C ASP A 50 -18.56 2.82 7.63
N GLY A 51 -17.28 2.42 7.50
CA GLY A 51 -16.12 3.17 7.97
C GLY A 51 -15.85 3.03 9.47
N GLU A 52 -16.54 2.10 10.11
CA GLU A 52 -16.31 1.75 11.51
C GLU A 52 -15.11 0.83 11.63
N ILE A 53 -14.38 0.94 12.73
CA ILE A 53 -13.21 0.08 12.97
C ILE A 53 -13.69 -1.37 13.12
N GLU A 54 -13.17 -2.27 12.29
CA GLU A 54 -13.39 -3.70 12.48
C GLU A 54 -12.58 -4.15 13.70
N GLY A 55 -13.28 -4.28 14.84
CA GLY A 55 -12.67 -4.49 16.17
C GLY A 55 -11.87 -5.79 16.35
N GLY A 56 -11.76 -6.64 15.33
CA GLY A 56 -10.97 -7.87 15.32
C GLY A 56 -9.52 -7.71 14.83
N ASP A 57 -9.24 -6.68 14.01
CA ASP A 57 -7.97 -6.55 13.26
C ASP A 57 -7.12 -5.36 13.74
N ILE A 58 -7.21 -5.06 15.04
CA ILE A 58 -6.39 -4.00 15.63
C ILE A 58 -5.01 -4.56 15.97
N TRP A 59 -4.01 -4.08 15.25
CA TRP A 59 -2.60 -4.32 15.51
C TRP A 59 -2.02 -3.17 16.34
N ILE A 60 -1.18 -3.43 17.34
CA ILE A 60 -0.44 -2.38 18.07
C ILE A 60 1.01 -2.82 18.25
N GLY A 61 1.95 -2.01 17.82
CA GLY A 61 3.36 -2.36 17.94
C GLY A 61 4.31 -1.22 17.65
N GLN A 62 5.58 -1.50 17.91
CA GLN A 62 6.67 -0.60 17.57
C GLN A 62 7.10 -0.86 16.12
N VAL A 63 7.11 0.21 15.33
CA VAL A 63 7.60 0.26 13.97
C VAL A 63 9.01 0.85 13.97
N GLY A 64 9.87 0.30 13.13
CA GLY A 64 11.19 0.82 12.79
C GLY A 64 11.63 0.32 11.41
N TYR A 65 12.92 0.41 11.14
CA TYR A 65 13.51 -0.03 9.87
C TYR A 65 14.75 -0.89 10.13
N VAL A 66 14.94 -1.92 9.32
CA VAL A 66 16.17 -2.73 9.24
C VAL A 66 16.65 -2.66 7.80
N ASP A 67 17.83 -2.09 7.58
CA ASP A 67 18.42 -1.92 6.24
C ASP A 67 17.48 -1.24 5.22
N GLY A 68 16.67 -0.27 5.67
CA GLY A 68 15.69 0.45 4.84
C GLY A 68 14.35 -0.27 4.65
N ILE A 69 14.18 -1.46 5.23
CA ILE A 69 12.92 -2.23 5.18
C ILE A 69 12.09 -1.98 6.43
N LEU A 70 10.80 -1.70 6.27
CA LEU A 70 9.86 -1.51 7.37
C LEU A 70 9.75 -2.78 8.22
N SER A 71 9.90 -2.64 9.53
CA SER A 71 9.93 -3.77 10.45
C SER A 71 9.28 -3.48 11.80
N SER A 72 8.61 -4.48 12.32
CA SER A 72 8.04 -4.56 13.66
C SER A 72 8.33 -5.94 14.26
N GLN A 73 8.45 -6.00 15.59
CA GLN A 73 8.51 -7.26 16.34
C GLN A 73 7.13 -7.81 16.70
N THR A 74 6.07 -7.00 16.57
CA THR A 74 4.70 -7.45 16.74
C THR A 74 4.24 -8.16 15.47
N GLU A 75 3.73 -9.38 15.62
CA GLU A 75 3.13 -10.18 14.54
C GLU A 75 2.01 -9.43 13.82
N ASN A 76 1.78 -9.78 12.55
CA ASN A 76 0.71 -9.22 11.72
C ASN A 76 0.76 -7.69 11.55
N MET A 77 1.95 -7.06 11.64
CA MET A 77 2.09 -5.64 11.32
C MET A 77 1.71 -5.41 9.85
N PRO A 78 0.78 -4.50 9.55
CA PRO A 78 0.49 -4.13 8.18
C PRO A 78 1.72 -3.54 7.50
N LEU A 79 2.02 -3.96 6.26
CA LEU A 79 3.21 -3.55 5.50
C LEU A 79 4.55 -4.11 6.04
N GLN A 80 4.52 -5.17 6.86
CA GLN A 80 5.75 -5.79 7.39
C GLN A 80 6.66 -6.23 6.25
N GLY A 81 7.93 -5.84 6.28
CA GLY A 81 8.90 -6.19 5.25
C GLY A 81 8.82 -5.33 3.99
N ALA A 82 8.11 -4.20 4.03
CA ALA A 82 7.98 -3.31 2.88
C ALA A 82 9.24 -2.46 2.66
N ALA A 83 9.67 -2.36 1.39
CA ALA A 83 10.53 -1.28 0.89
C ALA A 83 9.67 -0.22 0.22
N PHE A 84 10.13 1.04 0.18
CA PHE A 84 9.35 2.14 -0.38
C PHE A 84 10.05 2.84 -1.53
N TYR A 85 9.24 3.34 -2.46
CA TYR A 85 9.62 4.21 -3.56
C TYR A 85 8.67 5.41 -3.59
N GLU A 86 9.20 6.63 -3.64
CA GLU A 86 8.40 7.86 -3.60
C GLU A 86 7.84 8.18 -4.99
N ILE A 87 6.52 8.39 -5.08
CA ILE A 87 5.82 8.77 -6.33
C ILE A 87 5.23 10.18 -6.28
N GLY A 88 5.33 10.85 -5.14
CA GLY A 88 4.87 12.21 -4.94
C GLY A 88 4.85 12.60 -3.46
N PRO A 89 4.52 13.87 -3.15
CA PRO A 89 4.39 14.32 -1.77
C PRO A 89 3.42 13.43 -1.01
N ASP A 90 3.86 12.91 0.13
CA ASP A 90 3.03 12.07 1.00
C ASP A 90 2.48 10.79 0.33
N SER A 91 3.13 10.31 -0.75
CA SER A 91 2.69 9.12 -1.48
C SER A 91 3.85 8.25 -1.95
N TRP A 92 3.71 6.94 -1.76
CA TRP A 92 4.73 5.94 -2.05
C TRP A 92 4.14 4.70 -2.71
N ILE A 93 4.97 3.97 -3.43
CA ILE A 93 4.78 2.56 -3.74
C ILE A 93 5.52 1.77 -2.67
N ALA A 94 4.82 0.86 -1.99
CA ALA A 94 5.47 -0.15 -1.17
C ALA A 94 5.61 -1.46 -1.95
N ARG A 95 6.74 -2.14 -1.74
CA ARG A 95 7.04 -3.45 -2.31
C ARG A 95 7.26 -4.45 -1.18
N ASN A 96 6.53 -5.55 -1.21
CA ASN A 96 6.72 -6.69 -0.33
C ASN A 96 7.10 -7.93 -1.15
N ALA A 97 8.00 -8.75 -0.61
CA ALA A 97 8.25 -10.08 -1.16
C ALA A 97 7.18 -11.05 -0.67
N LEU A 98 6.62 -11.83 -1.59
CA LEU A 98 5.69 -12.93 -1.31
C LEU A 98 6.47 -14.23 -1.09
N GLU A 99 5.83 -15.21 -0.44
CA GLU A 99 6.44 -16.53 -0.16
C GLU A 99 6.79 -17.32 -1.43
N ASP A 100 6.08 -17.07 -2.53
CA ASP A 100 6.31 -17.70 -3.84
C ASP A 100 7.46 -17.06 -4.64
N GLY A 101 8.17 -16.09 -4.06
CA GLY A 101 9.30 -15.40 -4.68
C GLY A 101 8.91 -14.24 -5.59
N LEU A 102 7.61 -13.95 -5.74
CA LEU A 102 7.14 -12.74 -6.42
C LEU A 102 7.24 -11.52 -5.50
N TYR A 103 7.22 -10.34 -6.11
CA TYR A 103 7.05 -9.07 -5.42
C TYR A 103 5.65 -8.54 -5.69
N VAL A 104 4.98 -8.03 -4.65
CA VAL A 104 3.70 -7.34 -4.74
C VAL A 104 3.89 -5.86 -4.47
N TYR A 105 3.10 -5.04 -5.18
CA TYR A 105 3.15 -3.59 -5.09
C TYR A 105 1.82 -3.02 -4.61
N LEU A 106 1.91 -2.12 -3.65
CA LEU A 106 0.78 -1.40 -3.09
C LEU A 106 1.09 0.09 -3.01
N THR A 107 0.07 0.93 -3.07
CA THR A 107 0.20 2.37 -2.87
C THR A 107 0.07 2.71 -1.40
N VAL A 108 0.84 3.66 -0.90
CA VAL A 108 0.79 4.15 0.48
C VAL A 108 0.65 5.66 0.46
N PHE A 109 -0.29 6.17 1.24
CA PHE A 109 -0.56 7.60 1.38
C PHE A 109 -0.40 8.02 2.83
N ARG A 110 0.19 9.19 3.07
CA ARG A 110 0.25 9.82 4.38
C ARG A 110 -0.77 10.94 4.47
N TYR A 111 -1.55 10.93 5.54
CA TYR A 111 -2.50 11.99 5.85
C TYR A 111 -1.85 13.06 6.75
N PRO A 112 -2.39 14.30 6.77
CA PRO A 112 -1.86 15.40 7.58
C PRO A 112 -1.81 15.11 9.08
N ASP A 113 -2.68 14.22 9.57
CA ASP A 113 -2.70 13.77 10.96
C ASP A 113 -1.66 12.68 11.27
N GLY A 114 -0.82 12.33 10.29
CA GLY A 114 0.28 11.37 10.41
C GLY A 114 -0.14 9.92 10.15
N ARG A 115 -1.41 9.65 9.82
CA ARG A 115 -1.86 8.30 9.47
C ARG A 115 -1.27 7.85 8.14
N LEU A 116 -0.93 6.57 8.05
CA LEU A 116 -0.69 5.92 6.76
C LEU A 116 -1.89 5.09 6.35
N PHE A 117 -2.19 5.14 5.05
CA PHE A 117 -3.14 4.26 4.40
C PHE A 117 -2.44 3.48 3.29
N GLY A 118 -2.46 2.16 3.40
CA GLY A 118 -2.01 1.26 2.34
C GLY A 118 -3.19 0.79 1.50
N HIS A 119 -3.07 0.86 0.19
CA HIS A 119 -4.06 0.39 -0.77
C HIS A 119 -3.42 -0.54 -1.80
N LEU A 120 -4.06 -1.68 -2.03
CA LEU A 120 -3.64 -2.66 -3.02
C LEU A 120 -4.43 -2.43 -4.32
N PRO A 121 -3.85 -1.78 -5.33
CA PRO A 121 -4.57 -1.48 -6.56
C PRO A 121 -4.91 -2.76 -7.32
N GLU A 122 -6.16 -2.80 -7.79
CA GLU A 122 -6.77 -3.94 -8.48
C GLU A 122 -6.59 -3.81 -10.01
N CYS A 123 -5.99 -4.84 -10.61
CA CYS A 123 -5.61 -4.99 -12.01
C CYS A 123 -6.85 -5.09 -12.91
N ASP A 124 -7.92 -5.72 -12.43
CA ASP A 124 -9.23 -5.72 -13.07
C ASP A 124 -10.01 -4.41 -12.88
N GLY A 125 -9.53 -3.52 -12.00
CA GLY A 125 -9.91 -2.11 -11.99
C GLY A 125 -9.52 -1.36 -13.28
N LEU A 126 -8.59 -1.92 -14.07
CA LEU A 126 -8.25 -1.46 -15.41
C LEU A 126 -8.98 -2.28 -16.49
N SER A 127 -9.50 -1.59 -17.50
CA SER A 127 -10.08 -2.26 -18.67
C SER A 127 -9.03 -3.12 -19.41
N SER A 128 -9.48 -4.06 -20.23
CA SER A 128 -8.59 -4.87 -21.06
C SER A 128 -7.77 -4.01 -22.04
N GLU A 129 -8.36 -2.91 -22.53
CA GLU A 129 -7.71 -1.97 -23.45
C GLU A 129 -6.59 -1.18 -22.74
N GLU A 130 -6.85 -0.68 -21.54
CA GLU A 130 -5.83 0.00 -20.72
C GLU A 130 -4.70 -0.95 -20.34
N ARG A 131 -5.01 -2.18 -19.92
CA ARG A 131 -4.00 -3.20 -19.62
C ARG A 131 -3.11 -3.47 -20.83
N ALA A 132 -3.71 -3.63 -22.01
CA ALA A 132 -2.96 -3.84 -23.24
C ALA A 132 -2.10 -2.62 -23.61
N ALA A 133 -2.63 -1.40 -23.45
CA ALA A 133 -1.91 -0.16 -23.75
C ALA A 133 -0.70 0.07 -22.83
N LEU A 134 -0.81 -0.35 -21.56
CA LEU A 134 0.24 -0.27 -20.56
C LEU A 134 1.22 -1.47 -20.63
N GLY A 135 1.00 -2.43 -21.53
CA GLY A 135 1.83 -3.65 -21.63
C GLY A 135 1.68 -4.59 -20.44
N LEU A 136 0.58 -4.49 -19.68
CA LEU A 136 0.30 -5.35 -18.53
C LEU A 136 -0.14 -6.73 -18.99
N VAL A 137 0.51 -7.76 -18.45
CA VAL A 137 0.14 -9.16 -18.73
C VAL A 137 -0.80 -9.62 -17.62
N PHE A 138 -2.04 -9.94 -17.99
CA PHE A 138 -2.99 -10.53 -17.04
C PHE A 138 -2.57 -11.98 -16.75
N ALA A 139 -2.09 -12.20 -15.53
CA ALA A 139 -1.65 -13.48 -15.02
C ALA A 139 -2.81 -14.24 -14.36
N GLU A 140 -2.53 -15.48 -13.95
CA GLU A 140 -3.49 -16.30 -13.20
C GLU A 140 -3.89 -15.63 -11.88
N HIS A 141 -5.11 -15.93 -11.43
CA HIS A 141 -5.71 -15.38 -10.21
C HIS A 141 -5.92 -13.86 -10.22
N GLY A 142 -6.14 -13.24 -11.38
CA GLY A 142 -6.53 -11.83 -11.42
C GLY A 142 -5.39 -10.84 -11.22
N ARG A 143 -4.13 -11.27 -11.36
CA ARG A 143 -2.95 -10.43 -11.15
C ARG A 143 -2.49 -9.78 -12.46
N CYS A 144 -1.87 -8.61 -12.39
CA CYS A 144 -1.17 -8.00 -13.52
C CYS A 144 0.34 -8.15 -13.29
N GLN A 145 1.04 -8.83 -14.20
CA GLN A 145 2.50 -8.86 -14.18
C GLN A 145 3.06 -7.55 -14.76
N VAL A 146 3.94 -6.91 -14.01
CA VAL A 146 4.69 -5.70 -14.38
C VAL A 146 6.17 -6.05 -14.49
N SER A 147 6.85 -5.49 -15.49
CA SER A 147 8.24 -5.83 -15.83
C SER A 147 9.23 -4.69 -15.63
N SER A 148 8.75 -3.46 -15.40
CA SER A 148 9.57 -2.29 -15.13
C SER A 148 8.88 -1.37 -14.11
N LEU A 149 9.69 -0.55 -13.44
CA LEU A 149 9.18 0.49 -12.54
C LEU A 149 8.30 1.50 -13.29
N GLU A 150 8.73 1.94 -14.47
CA GLU A 150 7.96 2.86 -15.34
C GLU A 150 6.55 2.32 -15.63
N THR A 151 6.44 1.04 -16.02
CA THR A 151 5.13 0.42 -16.27
C THR A 151 4.29 0.32 -15.00
N LEU A 152 4.91 0.05 -13.85
CA LEU A 152 4.20 0.03 -12.57
C LEU A 152 3.68 1.42 -12.19
N GLU A 153 4.50 2.46 -12.35
CA GLU A 153 4.11 3.85 -12.10
C GLU A 153 2.95 4.27 -13.00
N ASP A 154 3.06 4.03 -14.30
CA ASP A 154 1.99 4.34 -15.26
C ASP A 154 0.71 3.58 -14.94
N ALA A 155 0.81 2.30 -14.56
CA ALA A 155 -0.35 1.50 -14.19
C ALA A 155 -1.01 1.99 -12.89
N ILE A 156 -0.22 2.38 -11.90
CA ILE A 156 -0.72 2.98 -10.66
C ILE A 156 -1.37 4.32 -10.96
N GLN A 157 -0.75 5.20 -11.76
CA GLN A 157 -1.33 6.49 -12.12
C GLN A 157 -2.64 6.33 -12.91
N ALA A 158 -2.70 5.38 -13.84
CA ALA A 158 -3.93 5.06 -14.57
C ALA A 158 -5.03 4.57 -13.61
N TYR A 159 -4.68 3.67 -12.68
CA TYR A 159 -5.61 3.16 -11.67
C TYR A 159 -6.14 4.29 -10.76
N LEU A 160 -5.25 5.15 -10.24
CA LEU A 160 -5.60 6.27 -9.38
C LEU A 160 -6.43 7.33 -10.13
N GLY A 161 -6.13 7.56 -11.41
CA GLY A 161 -6.87 8.49 -12.28
C GLY A 161 -8.32 8.08 -12.49
N ARG A 162 -8.62 6.78 -12.64
CA ARG A 162 -10.00 6.26 -12.74
C ARG A 162 -10.80 6.50 -11.47
N ASN A 163 -10.10 6.48 -10.35
CA ASN A 163 -10.66 6.64 -9.01
C ASN A 163 -10.93 8.12 -8.66
N SER A 164 -10.73 9.07 -9.58
CA SER A 164 -11.02 10.50 -9.40
C SER A 164 -10.40 11.11 -8.13
N GLY A 165 -9.22 10.62 -7.74
CA GLY A 165 -8.60 11.05 -6.49
C GLY A 165 -9.25 10.45 -5.23
N MET A 166 -10.04 9.38 -5.33
CA MET A 166 -10.70 8.69 -4.22
C MET A 166 -10.49 7.17 -4.29
N ILE A 167 -9.77 6.58 -3.36
CA ILE A 167 -9.64 5.13 -3.23
C ILE A 167 -10.69 4.59 -2.25
N ARG A 168 -11.27 3.44 -2.60
CA ARG A 168 -12.18 2.73 -1.71
C ARG A 168 -11.42 1.87 -0.70
N ASN A 169 -11.76 2.01 0.59
CA ASN A 169 -11.35 1.13 1.68
C ASN A 169 -12.62 0.61 2.37
N GLY A 170 -12.98 -0.65 2.13
CA GLY A 170 -14.33 -1.14 2.47
C GLY A 170 -15.38 -0.41 1.63
N ALA A 171 -16.22 0.43 2.24
CA ALA A 171 -17.11 1.37 1.55
C ALA A 171 -16.82 2.84 1.83
N VAL A 172 -15.73 3.13 2.55
CA VAL A 172 -15.21 4.48 2.69
C VAL A 172 -14.45 4.86 1.44
N LEU A 173 -14.87 5.97 0.81
CA LEU A 173 -14.05 6.64 -0.18
C LEU A 173 -13.06 7.56 0.54
N MET A 174 -11.78 7.32 0.33
CA MET A 174 -10.69 8.07 0.94
C MET A 174 -9.90 8.81 -0.14
N PRO A 175 -9.59 10.09 0.05
CA PRO A 175 -8.94 10.85 -0.99
C PRO A 175 -7.47 10.42 -1.15
N ILE A 176 -7.01 10.31 -2.40
CA ILE A 176 -5.64 9.95 -2.84
C ILE A 176 -4.64 11.05 -2.46
N SER A 177 -5.14 12.26 -2.21
CA SER A 177 -4.39 13.39 -1.68
C SER A 177 -5.23 14.07 -0.60
N PRO A 178 -4.66 14.55 0.51
CA PRO A 178 -5.44 15.33 1.46
C PRO A 178 -6.08 16.54 0.75
N PRO A 179 -7.28 16.97 1.15
CA PRO A 179 -7.85 18.20 0.62
C PRO A 179 -6.85 19.34 0.87
N GLU A 180 -6.50 20.09 -0.17
CA GLU A 180 -5.81 21.37 0.00
C GLU A 180 -6.72 22.27 0.87
N GLU A 181 -6.21 22.71 2.03
CA GLU A 181 -6.91 23.69 2.88
C GLU A 181 -7.07 25.05 2.19
#